data_AF-A0A965I502-F1
#
_entry.id   AF-A0A965I502-F1
#
_cell.length_a   1.000
_cell.length_b   1.000
_cell.length_c   1.000
_cell.angle_alpha   90.00
_cell.angle_beta   90.00
_cell.angle_gamma   90.00
#
_symmetry.space_group_name_H-M   'P 1'
#
loop_
_entity.id
_entity.type
_entity.pdbx_description
1 polymer ?
#
loop_
_entity_poly.entity_id
_entity_poly.type
_entity_poly.pdbx_seq_one_letter_code
_entity_poly.pdbx_strand_id
1 'polypeptide(L)'
;MKPNEDIYQIIESIKANAALTDECAEGTPPLAYISEDLLEIELDHIFAKEWVCVGREDEFSLPGDYKTMMIGRDPVIILRDKGGILRAMSNVCRHRMATLLEGMGRLKSGISCPYHAWTYNLEGQLVGASYMRDNFDKKSVCLPQFSLEVWNGWVYVNLDADATPLNPRLEALSSRYQNYQMDQYETLFRAEEIWDTNWKILAQNFMEGYHLFVAHSKTIEPAMPTEMANALHGGEAYSLYEQGRIPGKSYERTTNTPIKNMKLTDEEKNKAVLFSIFPSHVVSVVAERTFWLSLQPHGVGQVRVLWGVDVFPGSIPDGISKENYAK
;
A
#
# COMPACT_ATOMS: atom_id res chain seq x y z
N MET A 1 17.18 31.83 -3.36
CA MET A 1 17.94 30.88 -2.52
C MET A 1 18.44 29.82 -3.47
N LYS A 2 19.75 29.60 -3.62
CA LYS A 2 20.30 28.76 -4.70
C LYS A 2 19.93 27.28 -4.47
N PRO A 3 19.07 26.66 -5.28
CA PRO A 3 18.96 25.20 -5.31
C PRO A 3 20.12 24.70 -6.16
N ASN A 4 21.05 23.90 -5.60
CA ASN A 4 21.86 22.89 -6.33
C ASN A 4 23.10 22.37 -5.59
N GLU A 5 23.54 22.92 -4.44
CA GLU A 5 24.64 22.27 -3.67
C GLU A 5 24.12 21.35 -2.56
N ASP A 6 22.90 21.57 -2.08
CA ASP A 6 22.31 20.86 -0.94
C ASP A 6 21.81 19.44 -1.31
N ILE A 7 21.13 19.29 -2.44
CA ILE A 7 20.53 18.00 -2.83
C ILE A 7 21.56 16.88 -3.08
N TYR A 8 22.69 17.20 -3.71
CA TYR A 8 23.76 16.23 -3.92
C TYR A 8 24.38 15.79 -2.60
N GLN A 9 24.57 16.72 -1.65
CA GLN A 9 25.07 16.38 -0.32
C GLN A 9 24.09 15.47 0.42
N ILE A 10 22.78 15.76 0.37
CA ILE A 10 21.75 14.90 0.96
C ILE A 10 21.82 13.49 0.37
N ILE A 11 21.85 13.37 -0.96
CA ILE A 11 21.91 12.07 -1.64
C ILE A 11 23.19 11.31 -1.30
N GLU A 12 24.35 11.97 -1.31
CA GLU A 12 25.62 11.34 -0.97
C GLU A 12 25.67 10.92 0.51
N SER A 13 25.09 11.70 1.43
CA SER A 13 24.94 11.29 2.83
C SER A 13 24.03 10.08 2.99
N ILE A 14 22.91 10.02 2.27
CA ILE A 14 22.02 8.84 2.26
C ILE A 14 22.76 7.60 1.74
N LYS A 15 23.48 7.73 0.62
CA LYS A 15 24.27 6.63 0.04
C LYS A 15 25.38 6.16 0.96
N ALA A 16 26.11 7.09 1.56
CA ALA A 16 27.19 6.78 2.50
C ALA A 16 26.63 5.99 3.69
N ASN A 17 25.50 6.42 4.25
CA ASN A 17 24.84 5.72 5.34
C ASN A 17 24.33 4.32 4.92
N ALA A 18 23.72 4.20 3.74
CA ALA A 18 23.22 2.93 3.21
C ALA A 18 24.32 1.90 2.89
N ALA A 19 25.58 2.33 2.79
CA ALA A 19 26.73 1.46 2.57
C ALA A 19 27.38 0.96 3.89
N LEU A 20 26.95 1.47 5.04
CA LEU A 20 27.43 1.04 6.35
C LEU A 20 26.82 -0.32 6.74
N THR A 21 27.51 -1.05 7.61
CA THR A 21 26.89 -2.20 8.29
C THR A 21 25.88 -1.70 9.32
N ASP A 22 24.92 -2.54 9.69
CA ASP A 22 23.87 -2.21 10.66
C ASP A 22 24.40 -1.62 11.98
N GLU A 23 25.53 -2.13 12.48
CA GLU A 23 26.13 -1.66 13.75
C GLU A 23 26.72 -0.26 13.65
N CYS A 24 27.01 0.19 12.42
CA CYS A 24 27.60 1.48 12.10
C CYS A 24 26.58 2.46 11.50
N ALA A 25 25.41 1.98 11.07
CA ALA A 25 24.41 2.80 10.42
C ALA A 25 23.85 3.87 11.36
N GLU A 26 23.57 5.04 10.79
CA GLU A 26 23.03 6.20 11.48
C GLU A 26 21.60 6.51 11.00
N GLY A 27 20.92 7.43 11.70
CA GLY A 27 19.64 7.95 11.25
C GLY A 27 19.74 8.67 9.90
N THR A 28 18.66 8.68 9.13
CA THR A 28 18.63 9.43 7.87
C THR A 28 18.90 10.92 8.13
N PRO A 29 19.70 11.61 7.30
CA PRO A 29 19.99 13.02 7.47
C PRO A 29 18.70 13.86 7.61
N PRO A 30 18.61 14.81 8.56
CA PRO A 30 17.38 15.57 8.80
C PRO A 30 16.81 16.27 7.55
N LEU A 31 17.69 16.76 6.68
CA LEU A 31 17.31 17.42 5.43
C LEU A 31 16.53 16.50 4.47
N ALA A 32 16.68 15.18 4.58
CA ALA A 32 15.92 14.22 3.77
C ALA A 32 14.41 14.25 4.06
N TYR A 33 14.00 14.76 5.22
CA TYR A 33 12.59 14.84 5.60
C TYR A 33 11.93 16.18 5.27
N ILE A 34 12.73 17.24 5.01
CA ILE A 34 12.21 18.61 4.85
C ILE A 34 12.57 19.26 3.50
N SER A 35 13.40 18.63 2.69
CA SER A 35 13.82 19.15 1.38
C SER A 35 12.75 18.91 0.31
N GLU A 36 12.20 20.00 -0.24
CA GLU A 36 11.27 19.95 -1.38
C GLU A 36 11.96 19.42 -2.65
N ASP A 37 13.23 19.78 -2.87
CA ASP A 37 14.00 19.29 -4.02
C ASP A 37 14.17 17.77 -3.96
N LEU A 38 14.37 17.21 -2.77
CA LEU A 38 14.42 15.75 -2.59
C LEU A 38 13.05 15.13 -2.80
N LEU A 39 11.97 15.74 -2.30
CA LEU A 39 10.62 15.24 -2.53
C LEU A 39 10.31 15.13 -4.03
N GLU A 40 10.70 16.12 -4.83
CA GLU A 40 10.49 16.07 -6.29
C GLU A 40 11.22 14.87 -6.92
N ILE A 41 12.44 14.56 -6.47
CA ILE A 41 13.20 13.38 -6.90
C ILE A 41 12.53 12.09 -6.41
N GLU A 42 12.05 12.03 -5.17
CA GLU A 42 11.33 10.87 -4.63
C GLU A 42 10.06 10.59 -5.45
N LEU A 43 9.30 11.61 -5.83
CA LEU A 43 8.12 11.45 -6.67
C LEU A 43 8.49 10.91 -8.07
N ASP A 44 9.56 11.40 -8.69
CA ASP A 44 10.00 11.00 -10.04
C ASP A 44 10.68 9.63 -10.10
N HIS A 45 11.41 9.26 -9.04
CA HIS A 45 12.27 8.08 -9.05
C HIS A 45 11.77 6.94 -8.16
N ILE A 46 10.90 7.22 -7.19
CA ILE A 46 10.31 6.20 -6.32
C ILE A 46 8.83 6.02 -6.70
N PHE A 47 7.97 7.01 -6.45
CA PHE A 47 6.52 6.81 -6.58
C PHE A 47 6.04 6.68 -8.04
N ALA A 48 6.82 7.16 -9.01
CA ALA A 48 6.57 6.95 -10.42
C ALA A 48 7.14 5.64 -11.00
N LYS A 49 7.99 4.91 -10.26
CA LYS A 49 8.75 3.76 -10.79
C LYS A 49 8.70 2.50 -9.93
N GLU A 50 8.21 2.60 -8.70
CA GLU A 50 8.07 1.48 -7.79
C GLU A 50 6.60 1.10 -7.58
N TRP A 51 6.41 -0.09 -7.02
CA TRP A 51 5.09 -0.65 -6.76
C TRP A 51 4.46 -0.04 -5.50
N VAL A 52 3.32 0.64 -5.67
CA VAL A 52 2.55 1.25 -4.58
C VAL A 52 1.33 0.39 -4.26
N CYS A 53 1.15 0.03 -2.98
CA CYS A 53 -0.04 -0.70 -2.53
C CYS A 53 -1.28 0.22 -2.57
N VAL A 54 -2.34 -0.22 -3.23
CA VAL A 54 -3.56 0.58 -3.48
C VAL A 54 -4.81 0.04 -2.77
N GLY A 55 -4.72 -1.15 -2.17
CA GLY A 55 -5.89 -1.85 -1.68
C GLY A 55 -5.70 -3.32 -1.40
N ARG A 56 -6.77 -3.91 -0.86
CA ARG A 56 -7.00 -5.35 -0.91
C ARG A 56 -7.76 -5.70 -2.18
N GLU A 57 -7.55 -6.92 -2.66
CA GLU A 57 -8.22 -7.42 -3.86
C GLU A 57 -9.74 -7.56 -3.65
N ASP A 58 -10.18 -7.86 -2.43
CA ASP A 58 -11.59 -8.03 -2.07
C ASP A 58 -12.40 -6.72 -2.14
N GLU A 59 -11.74 -5.56 -2.11
CA GLU A 59 -12.33 -4.24 -2.42
C GLU A 59 -12.89 -4.19 -3.87
N PHE A 60 -12.48 -5.12 -4.75
CA PHE A 60 -12.89 -5.19 -6.15
C PHE A 60 -13.60 -6.51 -6.46
N SER A 61 -14.58 -6.93 -5.66
CA SER A 61 -15.17 -8.28 -5.76
C SER A 61 -15.94 -8.56 -7.07
N LEU A 62 -16.48 -7.53 -7.73
CA LEU A 62 -17.38 -7.69 -8.87
C LEU A 62 -16.88 -6.96 -10.13
N PRO A 63 -17.21 -7.46 -11.34
CA PRO A 63 -16.96 -6.72 -12.56
C PRO A 63 -17.54 -5.31 -12.55
N GLY A 64 -16.73 -4.35 -12.95
CA GLY A 64 -17.02 -2.92 -12.93
C GLY A 64 -16.71 -2.23 -11.61
N ASP A 65 -16.36 -2.96 -10.54
CA ASP A 65 -15.88 -2.35 -9.29
C ASP A 65 -14.61 -1.57 -9.59
N TYR A 66 -14.58 -0.34 -9.08
CA TYR A 66 -13.46 0.57 -9.29
C TYR A 66 -13.17 1.40 -8.04
N LYS A 67 -11.94 1.87 -7.99
CA LYS A 67 -11.42 2.83 -7.02
C LYS A 67 -10.49 3.79 -7.75
N THR A 68 -10.53 5.06 -7.36
CA THR A 68 -9.60 6.07 -7.88
C THR A 68 -8.69 6.58 -6.77
N MET A 69 -7.44 6.87 -7.11
CA MET A 69 -6.51 7.49 -6.18
C MET A 69 -5.39 8.22 -6.92
N MET A 70 -4.61 9.01 -6.18
CA MET A 70 -3.34 9.53 -6.67
C MET A 70 -2.25 8.49 -6.40
N ILE A 71 -1.34 8.30 -7.35
CA ILE A 71 -0.06 7.62 -7.18
C ILE A 71 1.02 8.59 -7.63
N GLY A 72 1.89 9.03 -6.70
CA GLY A 72 2.80 10.14 -6.99
C GLY A 72 2.02 11.39 -7.44
N ARG A 73 2.19 11.79 -8.71
CA ARG A 73 1.48 12.94 -9.31
C ARG A 73 0.34 12.53 -10.27
N ASP A 74 0.12 11.24 -10.49
CA ASP A 74 -0.81 10.75 -11.48
C ASP A 74 -2.12 10.26 -10.86
N PRO A 75 -3.29 10.70 -11.39
CA PRO A 75 -4.57 10.16 -10.97
C PRO A 75 -4.82 8.83 -11.69
N VAL A 76 -5.12 7.79 -10.92
CA VAL A 76 -5.23 6.40 -11.37
C VAL A 76 -6.64 5.86 -11.10
N ILE A 77 -7.16 5.08 -12.04
CA ILE A 77 -8.32 4.19 -11.88
C ILE A 77 -7.77 2.77 -11.71
N ILE A 78 -8.17 2.10 -10.63
CA ILE A 78 -8.06 0.66 -10.45
C ILE A 78 -9.44 0.07 -10.65
N LEU A 79 -9.58 -0.91 -11.54
CA LEU A 79 -10.89 -1.42 -11.95
C LEU A 79 -10.83 -2.92 -12.27
N ARG A 80 -11.87 -3.67 -11.89
CA ARG A 80 -12.08 -5.05 -12.35
C ARG A 80 -12.92 -5.07 -13.62
N ASP A 81 -12.38 -5.60 -14.71
CA ASP A 81 -13.08 -5.64 -16.00
C ASP A 81 -14.16 -6.75 -16.06
N LYS A 82 -14.82 -6.89 -17.22
CA LYS A 82 -15.85 -7.92 -17.42
C LYS A 82 -15.32 -9.35 -17.43
N GLY A 83 -14.04 -9.52 -17.75
CA GLY A 83 -13.33 -10.81 -17.68
C GLY A 83 -12.87 -11.15 -16.27
N GLY A 84 -13.06 -10.26 -15.29
CA GLY A 84 -12.61 -10.43 -13.92
C GLY A 84 -11.14 -10.01 -13.71
N ILE A 85 -10.50 -9.40 -14.70
CA ILE A 85 -9.09 -8.97 -14.62
C ILE A 85 -9.03 -7.58 -13.99
N LEU A 86 -8.16 -7.42 -12.97
CA LEU A 86 -7.84 -6.10 -12.42
C LEU A 86 -6.92 -5.32 -13.36
N ARG A 87 -7.22 -4.03 -13.51
CA ARG A 87 -6.49 -3.11 -14.38
C ARG A 87 -6.21 -1.81 -13.64
N ALA A 88 -5.02 -1.25 -13.87
CA ALA A 88 -4.68 0.10 -13.48
C ALA A 88 -4.50 0.96 -14.74
N MET A 89 -5.10 2.14 -14.75
CA MET A 89 -5.10 3.03 -15.91
C MET A 89 -5.22 4.49 -15.50
N SER A 90 -4.80 5.40 -16.37
CA SER A 90 -4.92 6.84 -16.12
C SER A 90 -6.38 7.26 -15.96
N ASN A 91 -6.66 8.06 -14.93
CA ASN A 91 -7.95 8.69 -14.67
C ASN A 91 -8.13 10.01 -15.46
N VAL A 92 -7.40 10.19 -16.57
CA VAL A 92 -7.40 11.42 -17.36
C VAL A 92 -7.97 11.16 -18.75
N CYS A 93 -9.05 11.85 -19.08
CA CYS A 93 -9.66 11.77 -20.40
C CYS A 93 -8.69 12.20 -21.50
N ARG A 94 -8.56 11.37 -22.55
CA ARG A 94 -7.69 11.64 -23.71
C ARG A 94 -8.16 12.79 -24.60
N HIS A 95 -9.36 13.32 -24.38
CA HIS A 95 -9.86 14.47 -25.14
C HIS A 95 -9.29 15.79 -24.61
N ARG A 96 -9.68 16.17 -23.39
CA ARG A 96 -9.31 17.47 -22.77
C ARG A 96 -9.02 17.33 -21.28
N MET A 97 -8.40 16.21 -20.89
CA MET A 97 -7.78 15.99 -19.59
C MET A 97 -8.72 16.09 -18.38
N ALA A 98 -10.03 15.96 -18.57
CA ALA A 98 -10.96 15.86 -17.46
C ALA A 98 -10.74 14.56 -16.68
N THR A 99 -10.81 14.65 -15.35
CA THR A 99 -10.90 13.48 -14.47
C THR A 99 -12.12 12.64 -14.85
N LEU A 100 -11.97 11.32 -14.95
CA LEU A 100 -13.02 10.43 -15.46
C LEU A 100 -13.94 9.93 -14.33
N LEU A 101 -13.35 9.51 -13.22
CA LEU A 101 -14.03 8.91 -12.07
C LEU A 101 -13.52 9.53 -10.77
N GLU A 102 -14.33 9.48 -9.72
CA GLU A 102 -13.97 9.92 -8.37
C GLU A 102 -14.42 8.88 -7.34
N GLY A 103 -13.63 8.71 -6.29
CA GLY A 103 -13.93 7.81 -5.18
C GLY A 103 -13.92 6.33 -5.59
N MET A 104 -14.97 5.61 -5.20
CA MET A 104 -15.14 4.19 -5.47
C MET A 104 -16.59 3.89 -5.86
N GLY A 105 -16.80 2.82 -6.61
CA GLY A 105 -18.14 2.39 -7.00
C GLY A 105 -18.11 1.24 -7.97
N ARG A 106 -19.25 1.02 -8.67
CA ARG A 106 -19.37 -0.03 -9.68
C ARG A 106 -19.94 0.52 -10.98
N LEU A 107 -19.20 0.36 -12.07
CA LEU A 107 -19.63 0.71 -13.42
C LEU A 107 -20.48 -0.41 -14.04
N LYS A 108 -21.52 -0.03 -14.80
CA LYS A 108 -22.37 -1.01 -15.50
C LYS A 108 -21.73 -1.50 -16.80
N SER A 109 -21.12 -0.62 -17.57
CA SER A 109 -20.71 -0.94 -18.95
C SER A 109 -19.46 -0.23 -19.45
N GLY A 110 -19.13 0.95 -18.95
CA GLY A 110 -18.00 1.76 -19.41
C GLY A 110 -17.81 3.02 -18.57
N ILE A 111 -16.76 3.77 -18.90
CA ILE A 111 -16.35 5.01 -18.25
C ILE A 111 -16.75 6.17 -19.17
N SER A 112 -17.69 7.00 -18.74
CA SER A 112 -18.15 8.16 -19.50
C SER A 112 -17.50 9.42 -18.95
N CYS A 113 -16.71 10.11 -19.77
CA CYS A 113 -16.08 11.37 -19.38
C CYS A 113 -17.16 12.42 -19.04
N PRO A 114 -17.09 13.08 -17.86
CA PRO A 114 -18.10 14.04 -17.44
C PRO A 114 -18.11 15.31 -18.29
N TYR A 115 -17.06 15.57 -19.09
CA TYR A 115 -16.95 16.80 -19.86
C TYR A 115 -17.67 16.73 -21.21
N HIS A 116 -17.39 15.70 -22.03
CA HIS A 116 -17.91 15.60 -23.41
C HIS A 116 -18.46 14.21 -23.76
N ALA A 117 -18.67 13.35 -22.77
CA ALA A 117 -19.18 11.99 -22.96
C ALA A 117 -18.34 11.15 -23.96
N TRP A 118 -17.01 11.35 -23.97
CA TRP A 118 -16.12 10.32 -24.50
C TRP A 118 -16.23 9.10 -23.59
N THR A 119 -16.59 7.97 -24.17
CA THR A 119 -16.89 6.73 -23.45
C THR A 119 -15.83 5.70 -23.74
N TYR A 120 -15.20 5.20 -22.69
CA TYR A 120 -14.25 4.10 -22.72
C TYR A 120 -14.93 2.82 -22.24
N ASN A 121 -14.51 1.65 -22.75
CA ASN A 121 -14.89 0.38 -22.13
C ASN A 121 -14.11 0.16 -20.82
N LEU A 122 -14.33 -0.96 -20.15
CA LEU A 122 -13.66 -1.27 -18.88
C LEU A 122 -12.18 -1.61 -19.06
N GLU A 123 -11.75 -1.89 -20.29
CA GLU A 123 -10.36 -2.09 -20.67
C GLU A 123 -9.67 -0.77 -21.07
N GLY A 124 -10.35 0.38 -20.97
CA GLY A 124 -9.82 1.71 -21.25
C GLY A 124 -9.81 2.13 -22.73
N GLN A 125 -10.28 1.28 -23.64
CA GLN A 125 -10.39 1.58 -25.07
C GLN A 125 -11.55 2.55 -25.34
N LEU A 126 -11.32 3.59 -26.13
CA LEU A 126 -12.37 4.52 -26.55
C LEU A 126 -13.38 3.80 -27.47
N VAL A 127 -14.65 3.79 -27.06
CA VAL A 127 -15.76 3.16 -27.81
C VAL A 127 -16.78 4.19 -28.30
N GLY A 128 -16.94 5.31 -27.59
CA GLY A 128 -17.85 6.41 -27.92
C GLY A 128 -17.14 7.76 -27.96
N ALA A 129 -17.32 8.51 -29.02
CA ALA A 129 -16.81 9.88 -29.17
C ALA A 129 -17.75 10.67 -30.07
N SER A 130 -18.81 11.21 -29.48
CA SER A 130 -19.88 11.89 -30.22
C SER A 130 -19.35 13.07 -31.02
N TYR A 131 -19.91 13.29 -32.21
CA TYR A 131 -19.62 14.41 -33.12
C TYR A 131 -18.17 14.51 -33.64
N MET A 132 -17.31 13.54 -33.36
CA MET A 132 -16.03 13.41 -34.06
C MET A 132 -16.28 13.06 -35.53
N ARG A 133 -15.51 13.68 -36.42
CA ARG A 133 -15.64 13.49 -37.88
C ARG A 133 -15.10 12.12 -38.30
N ASP A 134 -15.42 11.70 -39.52
CA ASP A 134 -15.07 10.38 -40.07
C ASP A 134 -13.56 10.11 -40.15
N ASN A 135 -12.71 11.14 -40.08
CA ASN A 135 -11.25 11.00 -40.05
C ASN A 135 -10.67 10.72 -38.65
N PHE A 136 -11.50 10.65 -37.61
CA PHE A 136 -11.07 10.31 -36.26
C PHE A 136 -11.16 8.80 -36.01
N ASP A 137 -10.01 8.16 -35.82
CA ASP A 137 -9.97 6.75 -35.46
C ASP A 137 -10.05 6.55 -33.94
N LYS A 138 -11.23 6.17 -33.45
CA LYS A 138 -11.44 5.80 -32.05
C LYS A 138 -10.52 4.66 -31.59
N LYS A 139 -10.17 3.73 -32.48
CA LYS A 139 -9.35 2.56 -32.13
C LYS A 139 -7.93 2.96 -31.74
N SER A 140 -7.44 4.09 -32.26
CA SER A 140 -6.13 4.65 -31.89
C SER A 140 -6.07 5.26 -30.48
N VAL A 141 -7.22 5.41 -29.79
CA VAL A 141 -7.29 6.06 -28.48
C VAL A 141 -7.64 5.06 -27.39
N CYS A 142 -6.68 4.81 -26.50
CA CYS A 142 -6.86 4.05 -25.27
C CYS A 142 -6.38 4.90 -24.07
N LEU A 143 -6.93 4.65 -22.88
CA LEU A 143 -6.38 5.20 -21.66
C LEU A 143 -5.00 4.57 -21.40
N PRO A 144 -3.97 5.37 -21.05
CA PRO A 144 -2.68 4.84 -20.63
C PRO A 144 -2.87 3.78 -19.55
N GLN A 145 -2.24 2.62 -19.75
CA GLN A 145 -2.27 1.51 -18.82
C GLN A 145 -1.05 1.58 -17.92
N PHE A 146 -1.21 1.09 -16.70
CA PHE A 146 -0.16 0.97 -15.70
C PHE A 146 -0.02 -0.51 -15.31
N SER A 147 1.15 -0.88 -14.79
CA SER A 147 1.36 -2.25 -14.31
C SER A 147 0.58 -2.48 -13.03
N LEU A 148 -0.04 -3.66 -12.91
CA LEU A 148 -0.80 -4.08 -11.73
C LEU A 148 -0.45 -5.53 -11.38
N GLU A 149 -0.15 -5.79 -10.11
CA GLU A 149 0.03 -7.13 -9.58
C GLU A 149 -0.72 -7.28 -8.25
N VAL A 150 -1.13 -8.52 -7.96
CA VAL A 150 -1.65 -8.90 -6.66
C VAL A 150 -0.61 -9.77 -5.96
N TRP A 151 -0.28 -9.41 -4.73
CA TRP A 151 0.60 -10.18 -3.84
C TRP A 151 -0.11 -10.40 -2.51
N ASN A 152 -0.36 -11.67 -2.14
CA ASN A 152 -1.00 -12.05 -0.88
C ASN A 152 -2.32 -11.28 -0.61
N GLY A 153 -3.10 -11.02 -1.65
CA GLY A 153 -4.37 -10.28 -1.59
C GLY A 153 -4.24 -8.75 -1.54
N TRP A 154 -3.04 -8.18 -1.48
CA TRP A 154 -2.82 -6.74 -1.69
C TRP A 154 -2.60 -6.44 -3.17
N VAL A 155 -3.25 -5.39 -3.64
CA VAL A 155 -3.13 -4.88 -5.01
C VAL A 155 -2.04 -3.82 -5.05
N TYR A 156 -1.10 -3.96 -5.99
CA TYR A 156 -0.03 -3.01 -6.24
C TYR A 156 -0.12 -2.45 -7.64
N VAL A 157 0.21 -1.17 -7.77
CA VAL A 157 0.28 -0.47 -9.06
C VAL A 157 1.64 0.17 -9.22
N ASN A 158 2.20 0.08 -10.42
CA ASN A 158 3.40 0.80 -10.82
C ASN A 158 3.08 1.62 -12.08
N LEU A 159 3.43 2.91 -12.07
CA LEU A 159 3.11 3.83 -13.17
C LEU A 159 3.92 3.56 -14.44
N ASP A 160 4.98 2.76 -14.34
CA ASP A 160 5.66 2.19 -15.50
C ASP A 160 4.91 0.96 -16.01
N ALA A 161 4.44 1.01 -17.27
CA ALA A 161 3.76 -0.10 -17.93
C ALA A 161 4.69 -1.28 -18.25
N ASP A 162 6.01 -1.05 -18.23
CA ASP A 162 7.05 -2.05 -18.46
C ASP A 162 7.81 -2.38 -17.16
N ALA A 163 7.22 -2.09 -16.00
CA ALA A 163 7.81 -2.33 -14.69
C ALA A 163 8.27 -3.78 -14.52
N THR A 164 9.42 -3.95 -13.87
CA THR A 164 9.87 -5.30 -13.47
C THR A 164 8.84 -5.91 -12.50
N PRO A 165 8.45 -7.19 -12.68
CA PRO A 165 7.42 -7.81 -11.86
C PRO A 165 7.71 -7.75 -10.35
N LEU A 166 6.65 -7.55 -9.55
CA LEU A 166 6.74 -7.45 -8.10
C LEU A 166 6.93 -8.83 -7.46
N ASN A 167 6.09 -9.79 -7.83
CA ASN A 167 6.00 -11.08 -7.15
C ASN A 167 7.35 -11.83 -7.01
N PRO A 168 8.24 -11.90 -8.03
CA PRO A 168 9.55 -12.51 -7.88
C PRO A 168 10.43 -11.85 -6.80
N ARG A 169 10.31 -10.53 -6.61
CA ARG A 169 11.04 -9.78 -5.58
C ARG A 169 10.58 -10.14 -4.15
N LEU A 170 9.37 -10.70 -4.00
CA LEU A 170 8.74 -11.00 -2.72
C LEU A 170 8.64 -12.52 -2.42
N GLU A 171 9.20 -13.38 -3.28
CA GLU A 171 9.09 -14.85 -3.14
C GLU A 171 9.63 -15.36 -1.80
N ALA A 172 10.78 -14.83 -1.35
CA ALA A 172 11.38 -15.21 -0.07
C ALA A 172 10.50 -14.79 1.12
N LEU A 173 9.84 -13.63 1.04
CA LEU A 173 8.90 -13.16 2.06
C LEU A 173 7.63 -14.03 2.09
N SER A 174 7.06 -14.32 0.92
CA SER A 174 5.92 -15.23 0.78
C SER A 174 6.22 -16.61 1.37
N SER A 175 7.37 -17.18 1.02
CA SER A 175 7.78 -18.50 1.50
C SER A 175 7.94 -18.53 3.02
N ARG A 176 8.52 -17.47 3.59
CA ARG A 176 8.75 -17.36 5.04
C ARG A 176 7.44 -17.33 5.83
N TYR A 177 6.41 -16.67 5.30
CA TYR A 177 5.15 -16.44 6.02
C TYR A 177 3.92 -17.13 5.40
N GLN A 178 4.14 -18.17 4.60
CA GLN A 178 3.06 -18.89 3.91
C GLN A 178 1.94 -19.41 4.84
N ASN A 179 2.29 -19.79 6.08
CA ASN A 179 1.31 -20.31 7.04
C ASN A 179 0.30 -19.26 7.49
N TYR A 180 0.63 -17.96 7.36
CA TYR A 180 -0.32 -16.89 7.67
C TYR A 180 -1.44 -16.82 6.66
N GLN A 181 -1.25 -17.28 5.41
CA GLN A 181 -2.29 -17.28 4.37
C GLN A 181 -2.92 -15.89 4.19
N MET A 182 -2.06 -14.87 4.03
CA MET A 182 -2.44 -13.46 4.00
C MET A 182 -3.44 -13.13 2.88
N ASP A 183 -3.45 -13.92 1.80
CA ASP A 183 -4.42 -13.85 0.71
C ASP A 183 -5.86 -14.12 1.17
N GLN A 184 -6.07 -14.86 2.26
CA GLN A 184 -7.40 -15.20 2.74
C GLN A 184 -8.03 -14.10 3.61
N TYR A 185 -7.26 -13.13 4.10
CA TYR A 185 -7.79 -12.11 4.98
C TYR A 185 -8.79 -11.23 4.26
N GLU A 186 -9.89 -10.94 4.94
CA GLU A 186 -10.97 -10.11 4.43
C GLU A 186 -10.92 -8.73 5.08
N THR A 187 -11.10 -7.69 4.27
CA THR A 187 -11.16 -6.30 4.71
C THR A 187 -12.25 -6.15 5.77
N LEU A 188 -11.87 -5.69 6.97
CA LEU A 188 -12.77 -5.33 8.06
C LEU A 188 -12.98 -3.82 8.11
N PHE A 189 -11.90 -3.06 7.97
CA PHE A 189 -11.90 -1.61 8.05
C PHE A 189 -10.91 -1.00 7.06
N ARG A 190 -11.28 0.17 6.53
CA ARG A 190 -10.48 0.93 5.58
C ARG A 190 -10.66 2.42 5.77
N ALA A 191 -9.57 3.16 5.80
CA ALA A 191 -9.58 4.62 5.82
C ALA A 191 -8.45 5.22 4.99
N GLU A 192 -8.67 6.46 4.55
CA GLU A 192 -7.66 7.31 3.94
C GLU A 192 -7.64 8.65 4.69
N GLU A 193 -6.46 9.05 5.16
CA GLU A 193 -6.26 10.24 5.99
C GLU A 193 -5.00 11.01 5.57
N ILE A 194 -4.89 12.25 6.02
CA ILE A 194 -3.68 13.07 5.89
C ILE A 194 -3.12 13.27 7.30
N TRP A 195 -1.88 12.85 7.52
CA TRP A 195 -1.19 12.99 8.82
C TRP A 195 -0.03 13.98 8.70
N ASP A 196 0.23 14.75 9.76
CA ASP A 196 1.25 15.81 9.80
C ASP A 196 2.66 15.27 10.09
N THR A 197 3.19 14.47 9.16
CA THR A 197 4.56 13.96 9.20
C THR A 197 5.07 13.58 7.80
N ASN A 198 6.39 13.41 7.65
CA ASN A 198 6.98 12.89 6.42
C ASN A 198 6.69 11.38 6.29
N TRP A 199 6.42 10.92 5.07
CA TRP A 199 6.13 9.50 4.80
C TRP A 199 7.23 8.55 5.28
N LYS A 200 8.51 8.95 5.17
CA LYS A 200 9.66 8.14 5.58
C LYS A 200 9.69 7.91 7.10
N ILE A 201 9.26 8.91 7.88
CA ILE A 201 9.25 8.80 9.36
C ILE A 201 8.26 7.73 9.80
N LEU A 202 7.07 7.68 9.19
CA LEU A 202 6.09 6.62 9.50
C LEU A 202 6.58 5.25 9.08
N ALA A 203 7.19 5.14 7.89
CA ALA A 203 7.75 3.88 7.43
C ALA A 203 8.85 3.37 8.38
N GLN A 204 9.74 4.26 8.82
CA GLN A 204 10.82 3.95 9.75
C GLN A 204 10.31 3.58 11.14
N ASN A 205 9.34 4.34 11.68
CA ASN A 205 8.73 4.02 12.99
C ASN A 205 8.02 2.66 12.98
N PHE A 206 7.39 2.28 11.87
CA PHE A 206 6.72 0.98 11.79
C PHE A 206 7.72 -0.19 11.77
N MET A 207 8.97 0.04 11.37
CA MET A 207 10.01 -0.99 11.21
C MET A 207 10.91 -1.18 12.44
N GLU A 208 10.48 -0.72 13.62
CA GLU A 208 11.19 -0.97 14.87
C GLU A 208 10.23 -1.20 16.06
N GLY A 209 10.63 -2.10 16.97
CA GLY A 209 9.92 -2.36 18.22
C GLY A 209 10.51 -1.62 19.43
N TYR A 210 11.54 -0.79 19.25
CA TYR A 210 12.27 -0.18 20.35
C TYR A 210 11.42 0.84 21.10
N HIS A 211 10.48 1.52 20.43
CA HIS A 211 9.60 2.50 21.08
C HIS A 211 8.51 1.86 21.97
N LEU A 212 8.28 0.54 21.90
CA LEU A 212 7.11 -0.09 22.54
C LEU A 212 7.10 0.11 24.06
N PHE A 213 8.24 -0.02 24.75
CA PHE A 213 8.31 0.09 26.21
C PHE A 213 7.94 1.49 26.75
N VAL A 214 8.06 2.54 25.93
CA VAL A 214 7.69 3.91 26.30
C VAL A 214 6.32 4.26 25.74
N ALA A 215 6.22 4.31 24.42
CA ALA A 215 5.06 4.82 23.70
C ALA A 215 3.85 3.88 23.81
N HIS A 216 4.10 2.58 23.94
CA HIS A 216 3.07 1.54 24.06
C HIS A 216 3.06 0.83 25.41
N SER A 217 3.62 1.45 26.46
CA SER A 217 3.69 0.93 27.83
C SER A 217 2.36 0.42 28.40
N LYS A 218 1.23 0.98 27.96
CA LYS A 218 -0.13 0.61 28.40
C LYS A 218 -0.94 -0.14 27.33
N THR A 219 -0.36 -0.46 26.18
CA THR A 219 -1.11 -0.92 25.01
C THR A 219 -0.54 -2.20 24.42
N ILE A 220 0.66 -2.15 23.84
CA ILE A 220 1.28 -3.27 23.11
C ILE A 220 2.29 -3.97 24.02
N GLU A 221 3.15 -3.19 24.69
CA GLU A 221 4.24 -3.70 25.54
C GLU A 221 3.82 -4.81 26.52
N PRO A 222 2.67 -4.74 27.23
CA PRO A 222 2.30 -5.79 28.19
C PRO A 222 2.02 -7.17 27.57
N ALA A 223 1.73 -7.22 26.27
CA ALA A 223 1.44 -8.46 25.53
C ALA A 223 2.56 -8.82 24.55
N MET A 224 3.27 -7.82 24.04
CA MET A 224 4.35 -7.93 23.07
C MET A 224 5.54 -7.09 23.54
N PRO A 225 6.35 -7.60 24.48
CA PRO A 225 7.43 -6.84 25.11
C PRO A 225 8.53 -6.45 24.14
N THR A 226 9.10 -5.25 24.30
CA THR A 226 10.22 -4.75 23.49
C THR A 226 11.39 -5.73 23.45
N GLU A 227 11.68 -6.41 24.56
CA GLU A 227 12.77 -7.40 24.67
C GLU A 227 12.59 -8.64 23.78
N MET A 228 11.38 -8.87 23.26
CA MET A 228 11.06 -9.97 22.34
C MET A 228 11.08 -9.55 20.86
N ALA A 229 11.54 -8.34 20.54
CA ALA A 229 11.75 -7.90 19.17
C ALA A 229 12.97 -8.61 18.56
N ASN A 230 12.80 -9.12 17.36
CA ASN A 230 13.83 -9.81 16.60
C ASN A 230 13.92 -9.22 15.19
N ALA A 231 14.90 -8.33 14.98
CA ALA A 231 15.19 -7.74 13.69
C ALA A 231 15.76 -8.80 12.73
N LEU A 232 15.30 -8.77 11.48
CA LEU A 232 15.73 -9.70 10.45
C LEU A 232 16.13 -8.91 9.20
N HIS A 233 17.06 -9.47 8.43
CA HIS A 233 17.45 -8.88 7.15
C HIS A 233 16.51 -9.34 6.04
N GLY A 234 15.93 -8.35 5.36
CA GLY A 234 15.34 -8.53 4.06
C GLY A 234 16.37 -8.31 2.94
N GLY A 235 15.86 -8.17 1.72
CA GLY A 235 16.66 -7.75 0.56
C GLY A 235 16.28 -6.34 0.12
N GLU A 236 16.63 -5.97 -1.11
CA GLU A 236 16.31 -4.65 -1.67
C GLU A 236 14.80 -4.34 -1.73
N ALA A 237 13.95 -5.38 -1.72
CA ALA A 237 12.51 -5.23 -1.91
C ALA A 237 11.73 -5.01 -0.60
N TYR A 238 12.26 -5.43 0.54
CA TYR A 238 11.54 -5.33 1.81
C TYR A 238 12.47 -5.37 3.03
N SER A 239 12.00 -4.78 4.12
CA SER A 239 12.56 -4.94 5.47
C SER A 239 11.56 -5.65 6.37
N LEU A 240 12.00 -6.32 7.43
CA LEU A 240 11.10 -7.05 8.32
C LEU A 240 11.67 -7.25 9.72
N TYR A 241 10.77 -7.45 10.68
CA TYR A 241 11.12 -7.94 12.01
C TYR A 241 9.97 -8.78 12.58
N GLU A 242 10.30 -9.61 13.57
CA GLU A 242 9.31 -10.36 14.33
C GLU A 242 9.21 -9.82 15.74
N GLN A 243 7.98 -9.69 16.22
CA GLN A 243 7.69 -9.25 17.58
C GLN A 243 7.03 -10.39 18.33
N GLY A 244 7.73 -10.96 19.31
CA GLY A 244 7.16 -12.01 20.14
C GLY A 244 5.98 -11.52 20.98
N ARG A 245 5.03 -12.42 21.24
CA ARG A 245 3.85 -12.23 22.08
C ARG A 245 3.91 -13.21 23.25
N ILE A 246 3.62 -12.72 24.45
CA ILE A 246 3.49 -13.58 25.63
C ILE A 246 2.27 -14.50 25.43
N PRO A 247 2.44 -15.84 25.56
CA PRO A 247 1.33 -16.77 25.36
C PRO A 247 0.11 -16.45 26.25
N GLY A 248 -1.06 -16.44 25.63
CA GLY A 248 -2.33 -16.14 26.31
C GLY A 248 -2.55 -14.64 26.61
N LYS A 249 -1.63 -13.75 26.22
CA LYS A 249 -1.84 -12.29 26.31
C LYS A 249 -2.32 -11.74 24.97
N SER A 250 -3.31 -10.86 25.05
CA SER A 250 -3.80 -10.09 23.91
C SER A 250 -3.37 -8.63 24.03
N TYR A 251 -2.93 -8.04 22.91
CA TYR A 251 -2.79 -6.59 22.78
C TYR A 251 -4.08 -5.94 22.29
N GLU A 252 -5.07 -6.76 21.88
CA GLU A 252 -6.37 -6.27 21.47
C GLU A 252 -7.14 -5.75 22.69
N ARG A 253 -7.79 -4.59 22.53
CA ARG A 253 -8.52 -3.96 23.64
C ARG A 253 -9.98 -4.40 23.74
N THR A 254 -10.61 -4.71 22.61
CA THR A 254 -12.09 -4.78 22.51
C THR A 254 -12.62 -6.03 21.82
N THR A 255 -11.87 -6.60 20.87
CA THR A 255 -12.40 -7.58 19.92
C THR A 255 -12.24 -9.05 20.33
N ASN A 256 -11.19 -9.38 21.10
CA ASN A 256 -10.79 -10.76 21.46
C ASN A 256 -10.98 -11.73 20.28
N THR A 257 -10.43 -11.35 19.13
CA THR A 257 -10.61 -12.03 17.86
C THR A 257 -10.10 -13.48 17.97
N PRO A 258 -10.92 -14.50 17.71
CA PRO A 258 -10.48 -15.88 17.74
C PRO A 258 -9.48 -16.18 16.61
N ILE A 259 -8.42 -16.93 16.93
CA ILE A 259 -7.52 -17.47 15.93
C ILE A 259 -8.22 -18.64 15.21
N LYS A 260 -8.49 -18.47 13.91
CA LYS A 260 -9.14 -19.49 13.07
C LYS A 260 -8.21 -20.15 12.06
N ASN A 261 -7.02 -19.58 11.83
CA ASN A 261 -6.05 -20.16 10.92
C ASN A 261 -5.37 -21.40 11.55
N MET A 262 -5.70 -22.58 11.02
CA MET A 262 -5.20 -23.87 11.51
C MET A 262 -3.81 -24.25 10.95
N LYS A 263 -3.25 -23.47 10.01
CA LYS A 263 -1.90 -23.68 9.45
C LYS A 263 -0.81 -23.09 10.35
N LEU A 264 -1.16 -22.12 11.19
CA LEU A 264 -0.21 -21.51 12.11
C LEU A 264 0.24 -22.52 13.17
N THR A 265 1.56 -22.59 13.35
CA THR A 265 2.21 -23.24 14.49
C THR A 265 1.95 -22.47 15.78
N ASP A 266 2.22 -23.09 16.93
CA ASP A 266 2.06 -22.41 18.21
C ASP A 266 3.06 -21.25 18.40
N GLU A 267 4.22 -21.28 17.74
CA GLU A 267 5.13 -20.15 17.69
C GLU A 267 4.52 -18.99 16.88
N GLU A 268 4.03 -19.26 15.67
CA GLU A 268 3.44 -18.23 14.80
C GLU A 268 2.18 -17.58 15.39
N LYS A 269 1.39 -18.32 16.17
CA LYS A 269 0.25 -17.77 16.93
C LYS A 269 0.68 -16.75 18.00
N ASN A 270 1.90 -16.86 18.49
CA ASN A 270 2.44 -16.04 19.57
C ASN A 270 3.52 -15.07 19.05
N LYS A 271 3.42 -14.60 17.81
CA LYS A 271 4.21 -13.48 17.30
C LYS A 271 3.44 -12.62 16.31
N ALA A 272 3.82 -11.35 16.22
CA ALA A 272 3.51 -10.49 15.09
C ALA A 272 4.67 -10.53 14.11
N VAL A 273 4.35 -10.58 12.84
CA VAL A 273 5.30 -10.43 11.75
C VAL A 273 5.09 -9.06 11.15
N LEU A 274 6.14 -8.24 11.12
CA LEU A 274 6.08 -6.91 10.56
C LEU A 274 7.02 -6.82 9.37
N PHE A 275 6.55 -6.23 8.28
CA PHE A 275 7.37 -5.99 7.10
C PHE A 275 7.00 -4.68 6.41
N SER A 276 7.99 -4.09 5.75
CA SER A 276 7.83 -2.95 4.86
C SER A 276 8.23 -3.39 3.47
N ILE A 277 7.31 -3.38 2.52
CA ILE A 277 7.61 -3.52 1.10
C ILE A 277 7.93 -2.14 0.55
N PHE A 278 9.12 -2.01 -0.03
CA PHE A 278 9.58 -0.74 -0.58
C PHE A 278 8.62 -0.25 -1.69
N PRO A 279 8.24 1.04 -1.69
CA PRO A 279 8.77 2.09 -0.84
C PRO A 279 8.06 2.24 0.51
N SER A 280 6.78 1.95 0.59
CA SER A 280 5.95 2.56 1.62
C SER A 280 4.72 1.76 2.04
N HIS A 281 4.71 0.44 1.80
CA HIS A 281 3.67 -0.43 2.31
C HIS A 281 4.17 -1.18 3.54
N VAL A 282 3.68 -0.79 4.72
CA VAL A 282 4.04 -1.42 6.00
C VAL A 282 2.87 -2.25 6.52
N VAL A 283 3.17 -3.46 6.98
CA VAL A 283 2.17 -4.45 7.39
C VAL A 283 2.61 -5.09 8.70
N SER A 284 1.69 -5.17 9.65
CA SER A 284 1.76 -6.04 10.82
C SER A 284 0.75 -7.16 10.65
N VAL A 285 1.22 -8.41 10.65
CA VAL A 285 0.39 -9.61 10.59
C VAL A 285 0.46 -10.34 11.91
N VAL A 286 -0.70 -10.56 12.52
CA VAL A 286 -0.87 -11.48 13.65
C VAL A 286 -1.83 -12.59 13.26
N ALA A 287 -1.97 -13.60 14.10
CA ALA A 287 -2.77 -14.79 13.80
C ALA A 287 -4.25 -14.49 13.53
N GLU A 288 -4.76 -13.38 14.06
CA GLU A 288 -6.15 -12.98 13.99
C GLU A 288 -6.45 -11.97 12.88
N ARG A 289 -5.48 -11.09 12.59
CA ARG A 289 -5.69 -9.88 11.78
C ARG A 289 -4.41 -9.33 11.17
N THR A 290 -4.58 -8.49 10.17
CA THR A 290 -3.55 -7.58 9.68
C THR A 290 -3.86 -6.14 10.14
N PHE A 291 -2.82 -5.34 10.29
CA PHE A 291 -2.90 -3.88 10.28
C PHE A 291 -1.86 -3.39 9.29
N TRP A 292 -2.23 -2.48 8.40
CA TRP A 292 -1.32 -2.06 7.34
C TRP A 292 -1.54 -0.62 6.92
N LEU A 293 -0.47 0.03 6.48
CA LEU A 293 -0.47 1.38 5.94
C LEU A 293 0.21 1.37 4.57
N SER A 294 -0.40 2.03 3.60
CA SER A 294 0.25 2.47 2.35
C SER A 294 0.45 3.97 2.42
N LEU A 295 1.70 4.41 2.40
CA LEU A 295 2.09 5.79 2.64
C LEU A 295 2.46 6.47 1.33
N GLN A 296 1.92 7.67 1.09
CA GLN A 296 2.29 8.49 -0.06
C GLN A 296 2.61 9.92 0.37
N PRO A 297 3.66 10.56 -0.18
CA PRO A 297 3.99 11.92 0.16
C PRO A 297 2.81 12.86 -0.14
N HIS A 298 2.53 13.79 0.79
CA HIS A 298 1.62 14.90 0.58
C HIS A 298 2.34 16.22 0.88
N GLY A 299 3.51 16.40 0.25
CA GLY A 299 4.48 17.42 0.65
C GLY A 299 5.51 16.87 1.63
N VAL A 300 6.43 17.72 2.08
CA VAL A 300 7.52 17.32 3.00
C VAL A 300 7.04 17.10 4.44
N GLY A 301 5.98 17.77 4.86
CA GLY A 301 5.45 17.74 6.22
C GLY A 301 4.14 16.98 6.40
N GLN A 302 3.58 16.42 5.33
CA GLN A 302 2.34 15.64 5.39
C GLN A 302 2.44 14.37 4.55
N VAL A 303 1.67 13.37 4.94
CA VAL A 303 1.60 12.07 4.28
C VAL A 303 0.15 11.67 4.14
N ARG A 304 -0.20 11.18 2.94
CA ARG A 304 -1.46 10.50 2.69
C ARG A 304 -1.31 9.05 3.13
N VAL A 305 -2.13 8.66 4.10
CA VAL A 305 -2.10 7.34 4.73
C VAL A 305 -3.35 6.60 4.34
N LEU A 306 -3.17 5.58 3.51
CA LEU A 306 -4.22 4.63 3.16
C LEU A 306 -4.04 3.39 4.04
N TRP A 307 -4.89 3.19 5.03
CA TRP A 307 -4.72 2.15 6.03
C TRP A 307 -5.91 1.22 6.17
N GLY A 308 -5.65 0.02 6.68
CA GLY A 308 -6.68 -1.00 6.81
C GLY A 308 -6.41 -1.99 7.93
N VAL A 309 -7.49 -2.66 8.33
CA VAL A 309 -7.48 -3.83 9.19
C VAL A 309 -8.22 -4.91 8.45
N ASP A 310 -7.59 -6.07 8.32
CA ASP A 310 -8.19 -7.26 7.73
C ASP A 310 -8.26 -8.37 8.77
N VAL A 311 -9.22 -9.27 8.67
CA VAL A 311 -9.38 -10.39 9.60
C VAL A 311 -9.35 -11.71 8.87
N PHE A 312 -8.80 -12.73 9.50
CA PHE A 312 -8.82 -14.07 8.92
C PHE A 312 -10.27 -14.58 8.82
N PRO A 313 -10.67 -15.29 7.76
CA PRO A 313 -12.05 -15.75 7.58
C PRO A 313 -12.61 -16.50 8.79
N GLY A 314 -13.85 -16.15 9.16
CA GLY A 314 -14.54 -16.73 10.31
C GLY A 314 -14.05 -16.23 11.67
N SER A 315 -13.12 -15.27 11.71
CA SER A 315 -12.64 -14.70 12.98
C SER A 315 -13.61 -13.67 13.57
N ILE A 316 -14.58 -13.16 12.78
CA ILE A 316 -15.66 -12.33 13.31
C ILE A 316 -16.67 -13.24 14.02
N PRO A 317 -17.02 -13.00 15.29
CA PRO A 317 -17.99 -13.82 16.01
C PRO A 317 -19.37 -13.84 15.34
N ASP A 318 -20.03 -15.00 15.38
CA ASP A 318 -21.38 -15.18 14.83
C ASP A 318 -22.37 -14.17 15.42
N GLY A 319 -23.22 -13.61 14.55
CA GLY A 319 -24.25 -12.64 14.95
C GLY A 319 -23.77 -11.19 15.05
N ILE A 320 -22.49 -10.90 14.77
CA ILE A 320 -21.95 -9.53 14.68
C ILE A 320 -21.64 -9.21 13.22
N SER A 321 -22.13 -8.06 12.72
CA SER A 321 -21.78 -7.61 11.37
C SER A 321 -20.35 -7.05 11.32
N LYS A 322 -19.72 -7.08 10.13
CA LYS A 322 -18.39 -6.48 9.92
C LYS A 322 -18.34 -5.03 10.39
N GLU A 323 -19.34 -4.22 10.07
CA GLU A 323 -19.39 -2.80 10.41
C GLU A 323 -19.51 -2.55 11.91
N ASN A 324 -20.16 -3.44 12.65
CA ASN A 324 -20.24 -3.33 14.11
C ASN A 324 -18.98 -3.87 14.79
N TYR A 325 -18.32 -4.87 14.20
CA TYR A 325 -17.06 -5.41 14.71
C TYR A 325 -15.88 -4.46 14.48
N ALA A 326 -15.95 -3.62 13.44
CA ALA A 326 -14.94 -2.63 13.10
C ALA A 326 -14.95 -1.37 13.98
N LYS A 327 -15.95 -1.17 14.85
CA LYS A 327 -16.09 0.00 15.73
C LYS A 327 -15.42 -0.21 17.08
#